data_AF-A0A1G4FP72-F1
#
_entry.id   AF-A0A1G4FP72-F1
#
_cell.length_a   1.000
_cell.length_b   1.000
_cell.length_c   1.000
_cell.angle_alpha   90.00
_cell.angle_beta   90.00
_cell.angle_gamma   90.00
#
_symmetry.space_group_name_H-M   'P 1'
#
loop_
_entity.id
_entity.type
_entity.pdbx_description
1 polymer ?
#
loop_
_entity_poly.entity_id
_entity_poly.type
_entity_poly.pdbx_seq_one_letter_code
_entity_poly.pdbx_strand_id
1 'polypeptide(L)'
;MKGKVIWKLSKEDFNNIQDLFEKKLALENLTKIIDVKDSELYEKLVKDYGRTFHEFNNWWSVMSKKYKWEGSNWWVNFDTQEVISQD
;
A
#
# COMPACT_ATOMS: atom_id res chain seq x y z
N MET A 1 -16.53 11.87 -9.76
CA MET A 1 -15.24 12.52 -10.09
C MET A 1 -14.44 11.52 -10.92
N LYS A 2 -13.93 11.89 -12.09
CA LYS A 2 -13.18 10.97 -12.97
C LYS A 2 -11.69 11.16 -12.69
N GLY A 3 -11.00 10.12 -12.21
CA GLY A 3 -9.55 10.15 -12.05
C GLY A 3 -8.82 10.08 -13.39
N LYS A 4 -7.58 10.58 -13.44
CA LYS A 4 -6.71 10.57 -14.62
C LYS A 4 -5.67 9.47 -14.50
N VAL A 5 -5.53 8.62 -15.51
CA VAL A 5 -4.39 7.67 -15.58
C VAL A 5 -3.13 8.47 -15.82
N ILE A 6 -2.18 8.38 -14.88
CA ILE A 6 -0.91 9.11 -14.93
C ILE A 6 0.29 8.18 -15.18
N TRP A 7 0.11 6.87 -14.94
CA TRP A 7 1.17 5.90 -15.13
C TRP A 7 0.63 4.49 -15.33
N LYS A 8 1.38 3.67 -16.09
CA LYS A 8 1.19 2.23 -16.19
C LYS A 8 2.38 1.54 -15.53
N LEU A 9 2.13 0.75 -14.48
CA LEU A 9 3.20 0.09 -13.74
C LEU A 9 3.87 -1.00 -14.59
N SER A 10 5.17 -1.19 -14.36
CA SER A 10 5.83 -2.41 -14.80
C SER A 10 5.30 -3.60 -14.00
N LYS A 11 5.46 -4.82 -14.52
CA LYS A 11 5.05 -6.04 -13.80
C LYS A 11 5.73 -6.15 -12.44
N GLU A 12 7.00 -5.78 -12.35
CA GLU A 12 7.77 -5.80 -11.10
C GLU A 12 7.22 -4.78 -10.10
N ASP A 13 7.06 -3.52 -10.51
CA ASP A 13 6.52 -2.47 -9.64
C ASP A 13 5.09 -2.77 -9.19
N PHE A 14 4.28 -3.34 -10.08
CA PHE A 14 2.92 -3.79 -9.80
C PHE A 14 2.89 -4.90 -8.74
N ASN A 15 3.68 -5.95 -8.91
CA ASN A 15 3.77 -7.04 -7.95
C ASN A 15 4.23 -6.51 -6.57
N ASN A 16 5.20 -5.59 -6.55
CA ASN A 16 5.70 -5.00 -5.31
C ASN A 16 4.59 -4.26 -4.51
N ILE A 17 3.78 -3.42 -5.17
CA ILE A 17 2.70 -2.71 -4.48
C ILE A 17 1.54 -3.63 -4.12
N GLN A 18 1.27 -4.65 -4.95
CA GLN A 18 0.26 -5.66 -4.65
C GLN A 18 0.62 -6.45 -3.38
N ASP A 19 1.85 -6.95 -3.29
CA ASP A 19 2.32 -7.67 -2.11
C ASP A 19 2.24 -6.82 -0.84
N LEU A 20 2.63 -5.54 -0.92
CA LEU A 20 2.55 -4.61 0.22
C LEU A 20 1.09 -4.34 0.63
N PHE A 21 0.21 -4.16 -0.35
CA PHE A 21 -1.21 -3.92 -0.10
C PHE A 21 -1.89 -5.14 0.53
N GLU A 22 -1.65 -6.34 0.00
CA GLU A 22 -2.20 -7.58 0.52
C GLU A 22 -1.71 -7.87 1.94
N LYS A 23 -0.40 -7.68 2.21
CA LYS A 23 0.15 -7.80 3.57
C LYS A 23 -0.47 -6.80 4.54
N LYS A 24 -0.61 -5.54 4.12
CA LYS A 24 -1.27 -4.51 4.93
C LYS A 24 -2.70 -4.91 5.26
N LEU A 25 -3.47 -5.36 4.26
CA LEU A 25 -4.85 -5.78 4.44
C LEU A 25 -4.98 -7.00 5.36
N ALA A 26 -4.08 -7.99 5.23
CA ALA A 26 -4.04 -9.16 6.10
C ALA A 26 -3.79 -8.76 7.56
N LEU A 27 -2.82 -7.88 7.81
CA LEU A 27 -2.52 -7.38 9.16
C LEU A 27 -3.68 -6.53 9.71
N GLU A 28 -4.32 -5.68 8.91
CA GLU A 28 -5.53 -4.93 9.30
C GLU A 28 -6.72 -5.83 9.64
N ASN A 29 -6.81 -7.00 9.03
CA ASN A 29 -7.84 -7.98 9.39
C ASN A 29 -7.48 -8.73 10.67
N LEU A 30 -6.20 -9.00 10.91
CA LEU A 30 -5.73 -9.61 12.15
C LEU A 30 -5.96 -8.71 13.37
N THR A 31 -5.88 -7.37 13.24
CA THR A 31 -6.19 -6.44 14.36
C THR A 31 -7.64 -6.52 14.83
N LYS A 32 -8.54 -7.05 14.00
CA LYS A 32 -9.96 -7.26 14.35
C LYS A 32 -10.21 -8.59 15.06
N ILE A 33 -9.26 -9.52 15.00
CA ILE A 33 -9.41 -10.91 15.48
C ILE A 33 -8.57 -11.14 16.74
N ILE A 34 -7.36 -10.57 16.80
CA ILE A 34 -6.44 -10.76 17.93
C ILE A 34 -6.88 -9.91 19.12
N ASP A 35 -7.09 -10.55 20.26
CA ASP A 35 -7.38 -9.88 21.53
C ASP A 35 -6.13 -9.17 22.06
N VAL A 36 -6.28 -7.93 22.48
CA VAL A 36 -5.23 -7.10 23.09
C VAL A 36 -4.67 -7.75 24.37
N LYS A 37 -5.42 -8.65 25.00
CA LYS A 37 -4.97 -9.40 26.19
C LYS A 37 -3.88 -10.42 25.89
N ASP A 38 -3.74 -10.87 24.64
CA ASP A 38 -2.60 -11.68 24.21
C ASP A 38 -1.43 -10.74 23.86
N SER A 39 -0.71 -10.30 24.90
CA SER A 39 0.25 -9.20 24.78
C SER A 39 1.40 -9.49 23.82
N GLU A 40 1.90 -10.73 23.76
CA GLU A 40 2.99 -11.10 22.87
C GLU A 40 2.54 -11.10 21.41
N LEU A 41 1.39 -11.71 21.13
CA LEU A 41 0.86 -11.77 19.77
C LEU A 41 0.41 -10.38 19.28
N TYR A 42 -0.21 -9.58 20.16
CA TYR A 42 -0.61 -8.22 19.85
C TYR A 42 0.60 -7.31 19.60
N GLU A 43 1.66 -7.38 20.41
CA GLU A 43 2.88 -6.60 20.20
C GLU A 43 3.53 -6.94 18.85
N LYS A 44 3.61 -8.24 18.52
CA LYS A 44 4.12 -8.69 17.22
C LYS A 44 3.27 -8.14 16.07
N LEU A 45 1.95 -8.22 16.18
CA LEU A 45 1.03 -7.69 15.17
C LEU A 45 1.23 -6.18 14.95
N VAL A 46 1.29 -5.40 16.02
CA VAL A 46 1.49 -3.94 15.95
C VAL A 46 2.83 -3.61 15.29
N LYS A 47 3.90 -4.34 15.64
CA LYS A 47 5.23 -4.15 15.06
C LYS A 47 5.24 -4.46 13.56
N ASP A 48 4.67 -5.59 13.17
CA ASP A 48 4.62 -6.03 11.77
C ASP A 48 3.74 -5.08 10.95
N TYR A 49 2.59 -4.67 11.48
CA TYR A 49 1.72 -3.68 10.84
C TYR A 49 2.41 -2.34 10.65
N GLY A 50 3.09 -1.82 11.68
CA GLY A 50 3.84 -0.56 11.59
C GLY A 50 4.93 -0.61 10.52
N ARG A 51 5.66 -1.72 10.43
CA ARG A 51 6.68 -1.94 9.39
C ARG A 51 6.07 -1.98 7.99
N THR A 52 5.04 -2.80 7.78
CA THR A 52 4.38 -2.92 6.47
C THR A 52 3.73 -1.60 6.04
N PHE A 53 3.12 -0.86 6.97
CA PHE A 53 2.56 0.46 6.69
C PHE A 53 3.63 1.46 6.25
N HIS A 54 4.80 1.44 6.90
CA HIS A 54 5.93 2.28 6.50
C HIS A 54 6.46 1.90 5.11
N GLU A 55 6.65 0.61 4.84
CA GLU A 55 7.09 0.11 3.53
C GLU A 55 6.10 0.48 2.42
N PHE A 56 4.80 0.33 2.66
CA PHE A 56 3.73 0.72 1.75
C PHE A 56 3.77 2.22 1.41
N ASN A 57 3.85 3.09 2.42
CA ASN A 57 3.94 4.54 2.19
C ASN A 57 5.25 4.95 1.51
N ASN A 58 6.36 4.29 1.86
CA ASN A 58 7.65 4.56 1.22
C ASN A 58 7.63 4.19 -0.26
N TRP A 59 6.95 3.11 -0.65
CA TRP A 59 6.78 2.75 -2.06
C TRP A 59 6.16 3.91 -2.87
N TRP A 60 5.09 4.52 -2.37
CA TRP A 60 4.47 5.68 -3.01
C TRP A 60 5.45 6.85 -3.17
N SER A 61 6.19 7.18 -2.10
CA SER A 61 7.20 8.25 -2.09
C SER A 61 8.34 8.01 -3.09
N VAL A 62 8.84 6.78 -3.18
CA VAL A 62 9.93 6.41 -4.09
C VAL A 62 9.44 6.42 -5.54
N MET A 63 8.30 5.82 -5.82
CA MET A 63 7.78 5.62 -7.17
C MET A 63 7.32 6.92 -7.81
N SER A 64 6.58 7.74 -7.07
CA SER A 64 6.17 9.07 -7.53
C SER A 64 7.36 9.94 -7.90
N LYS A 65 8.45 9.92 -7.11
CA LYS A 65 9.70 10.65 -7.43
C LYS A 65 10.43 10.06 -8.62
N LYS A 66 10.58 8.73 -8.68
CA LYS A 66 11.26 8.00 -9.76
C LYS A 66 10.63 8.30 -11.12
N TYR A 67 9.29 8.28 -11.18
CA TYR A 67 8.53 8.47 -12.42
C TYR A 67 7.91 9.86 -12.58
N LYS A 68 8.19 10.77 -11.64
CA LYS A 68 7.71 12.17 -11.64
C LYS A 68 6.19 12.27 -11.82
N TRP A 69 5.45 11.48 -11.05
CA TRP A 69 3.99 11.50 -11.07
C TRP A 69 3.47 12.89 -10.71
N GLU A 70 2.50 13.36 -11.49
CA GLU A 70 1.79 14.61 -11.22
C GLU A 70 0.73 14.42 -10.13
N GLY A 71 0.51 15.44 -9.32
CA GLY A 71 -0.49 15.42 -8.24
C GLY A 71 0.07 14.92 -6.91
N SER A 72 -0.84 14.57 -6.00
CA SER A 72 -0.51 14.10 -4.65
C SER A 72 -1.46 13.04 -4.10
N ASN A 73 -2.64 12.88 -4.72
CA ASN A 73 -3.62 11.88 -4.34
C ASN A 73 -3.72 10.79 -5.42
N TRP A 74 -3.06 9.65 -5.18
CA TRP A 74 -2.97 8.54 -6.12
C TRP A 74 -3.54 7.24 -5.58
N TRP A 75 -4.03 6.39 -6.47
CA TRP A 75 -4.31 4.99 -6.18
C TRP A 75 -3.93 4.10 -7.37
N VAL A 76 -3.68 2.81 -7.08
CA VAL A 76 -3.47 1.79 -8.10
C VAL A 76 -4.82 1.15 -8.43
N ASN A 77 -5.14 1.07 -9.71
CA ASN A 77 -6.15 0.14 -10.21
C ASN A 77 -5.47 -1.23 -10.36
N PHE A 78 -5.85 -2.20 -9.53
CA PHE A 78 -5.22 -3.52 -9.53
C PHE A 78 -5.62 -4.40 -10.75
N ASP A 79 -6.77 -4.13 -11.38
CA ASP A 79 -7.19 -4.84 -12.59
C ASP A 79 -6.39 -4.35 -13.81
N THR A 80 -6.15 -3.04 -13.88
CA THR A 80 -5.46 -2.42 -15.01
C THR A 80 -4.00 -2.08 -14.75
N GLN A 81 -3.46 -2.29 -13.55
CA GLN A 81 -2.06 -1.95 -13.20
C GLN A 81 -1.70 -0.47 -13.43
N GLU A 82 -2.71 0.40 -13.37
CA GLU A 82 -2.57 1.83 -13.63
C GLU A 82 -2.55 2.63 -12.34
N VAL A 83 -1.74 3.67 -12.31
CA VAL A 83 -1.78 4.69 -11.26
C VAL A 83 -2.70 5.80 -11.74
N ILE A 84 -3.67 6.13 -10.89
CA ILE A 84 -4.70 7.12 -11.19
C ILE A 84 -4.57 8.27 -10.19
N SER A 85 -4.59 9.51 -10.67
CA SER A 85 -4.67 10.72 -9.86
C SER A 85 -6.10 11.21 -9.70
N GLN A 86 -6.47 11.72 -8.52
CA GLN A 86 -7.80 12.32 -8.26
C GLN A 86 -7.84 13.84 -8.46
N ASP A 87 -6.67 14.44 -8.70
CA ASP A 87 -6.50 15.89 -8.80
C ASP A 87 -7.07 16.44 -10.13
#